data_AF-A0A3S1ST24-F1
#
_entry.id   AF-A0A3S1ST24-F1
#
_cell.length_a   1.000
_cell.length_b   1.000
_cell.length_c   1.000
_cell.angle_alpha   90.00
_cell.angle_beta   90.00
_cell.angle_gamma   90.00
#
_symmetry.space_group_name_H-M   'P 1'
#
loop_
_entity.id
_entity.type
_entity.pdbx_description
1 polymer ?
#
loop_
_entity_poly.entity_id
_entity_poly.type
_entity_poly.pdbx_seq_one_letter_code
_entity_poly.pdbx_strand_id
1 'polypeptide(L)' 'MTPVARDKIIVSINTSWNVVNFRKGLIEALRSRGYEVVVVAPRDAYSSLIAAMG' A
#
# COMPACT_ATOMS: atom_id res chain seq x y z
N MET A 1 25.03 -10.89 2.51
CA MET A 1 24.39 -9.57 2.71
C MET A 1 23.15 -9.78 3.56
N THR A 2 23.11 -9.22 4.76
CA THR A 2 21.95 -9.32 5.67
C THR A 2 20.87 -8.36 5.20
N PRO A 3 19.59 -8.74 5.12
CA PRO A 3 18.53 -7.81 4.77
C PRO A 3 18.48 -6.67 5.80
N VAL A 4 18.46 -5.42 5.35
CA VAL A 4 18.16 -4.28 6.22
C VAL A 4 16.71 -4.42 6.65
N ALA A 5 16.45 -4.55 7.95
CA ALA A 5 15.09 -4.58 8.47
C ALA A 5 14.37 -3.27 8.09
N ARG A 6 13.23 -3.39 7.40
CA ARG A 6 12.36 -2.25 7.09
C ARG A 6 11.18 -2.29 8.06
N ASP A 7 10.90 -1.15 8.69
CA ASP A 7 9.70 -1.00 9.48
C ASP A 7 8.47 -1.23 8.59
N LYS A 8 7.54 -2.06 9.06
CA LYS A 8 6.38 -2.51 8.30
C LYS A 8 5.13 -1.77 8.74
N ILE A 9 4.36 -1.26 7.77
CA ILE A 9 3.10 -0.55 7.99
C ILE A 9 1.98 -1.30 7.27
N ILE A 10 0.90 -1.59 7.99
CA ILE A 10 -0.31 -2.19 7.43
C ILE A 10 -1.38 -1.11 7.27
N VAL A 11 -1.88 -0.94 6.06
CA VAL A 11 -3.03 -0.10 5.74
C VAL A 11 -4.25 -0.99 5.55
N SER A 12 -5.08 -1.10 6.59
CA SER A 12 -6.33 -1.86 6.56
C SER A 12 -7.50 -0.96 6.21
N ILE A 13 -8.25 -1.29 5.15
CA ILE A 13 -9.32 -0.44 4.62
C ILE A 13 -10.48 -1.26 4.03
N ASN A 14 -11.67 -0.66 4.01
CA ASN A 14 -12.90 -1.35 3.66
C ASN A 14 -13.06 -1.69 2.17
N THR A 15 -12.36 -1.00 1.25
CA THR A 15 -12.46 -1.25 -0.21
C THR A 15 -11.16 -0.94 -0.94
N SER A 16 -10.87 -1.66 -2.03
CA SER A 16 -9.73 -1.33 -2.90
C SER A 16 -9.94 -0.01 -3.64
N TRP A 17 -11.20 0.35 -3.94
CA TRP A 17 -11.55 1.68 -4.45
C TRP A 17 -11.01 2.83 -3.58
N ASN A 18 -11.16 2.73 -2.25
CA ASN A 18 -10.69 3.77 -1.34
C ASN A 18 -9.16 3.93 -1.38
N VAL A 19 -8.44 2.80 -1.51
CA VAL A 19 -6.98 2.78 -1.63
C VAL A 19 -6.53 3.62 -2.82
N VAL A 20 -7.11 3.36 -4.00
CA VAL A 20 -6.76 4.05 -5.25
C VAL A 20 -7.08 5.54 -5.20
N ASN A 21 -8.27 5.90 -4.70
CA ASN A 21 -8.76 7.26 -4.81
C ASN A 21 -8.27 8.19 -3.68
N PHE A 22 -7.95 7.66 -2.49
CA PHE A 22 -7.64 8.51 -1.33
C PHE A 22 -6.39 8.13 -0.54
N ARG A 23 -5.80 6.95 -0.78
CA ARG A 23 -4.62 6.50 -0.01
C ARG A 23 -3.36 6.37 -0.83
N LYS A 24 -3.46 6.45 -2.16
CA LYS A 24 -2.31 6.42 -3.07
C LYS A 24 -1.18 7.34 -2.61
N GLY A 25 -1.45 8.64 -2.41
CA GLY A 25 -0.42 9.60 -1.99
C GLY A 25 0.21 9.30 -0.62
N LEU A 26 -0.57 8.77 0.33
CA LEU A 26 -0.04 8.33 1.63
C LEU A 26 0.90 7.12 1.46
N ILE A 27 0.47 6.11 0.69
CA ILE A 27 1.24 4.89 0.44
C ILE A 27 2.56 5.25 -0.26
N GLU A 28 2.52 6.11 -1.27
CA GLU A 28 3.72 6.60 -1.97
C GLU A 28 4.67 7.35 -1.03
N ALA A 29 4.14 8.22 -0.16
CA ALA A 29 4.94 8.97 0.82
C ALA A 29 5.58 8.07 1.91
N LEU A 30 4.90 7.00 2.33
CA LEU A 30 5.47 6.03 3.27
C LEU A 30 6.58 5.20 2.59
N ARG A 31 6.33 4.74 1.36
CA ARG A 31 7.33 3.97 0.60
C ARG A 31 8.58 4.80 0.29
N SER A 32 8.43 6.08 -0.06
CA SER A 32 9.58 6.97 -0.32
C SER A 32 10.46 7.21 0.93
N ARG A 33 9.90 6.99 2.13
CA ARG A 33 10.63 7.02 3.41
C ARG A 33 11.27 5.68 3.79
N GLY A 34 11.12 4.64 2.97
CA GLY A 34 11.75 3.33 3.16
C GLY A 34 10.93 2.30 3.92
N TYR A 35 9.67 2.61 4.25
CA TYR A 35 8.77 1.65 4.90
C TYR A 35 8.31 0.54 3.95
N GLU A 36 8.18 -0.68 4.47
CA GLU A 36 7.45 -1.75 3.79
C GLU A 36 5.94 -1.54 4.05
N VAL A 37 5.18 -1.22 3.00
CA VAL A 37 3.74 -0.94 3.13
C VAL A 37 2.93 -2.12 2.59
N VAL A 38 2.04 -2.65 3.41
CA VAL A 38 1.11 -3.73 3.05
C VAL A 38 -0.32 -3.19 3.10
N VAL A 39 -1.07 -3.37 2.00
CA VAL A 39 -2.48 -2.98 1.94
C VAL A 39 -3.35 -4.22 2.14
N VAL A 40 -4.32 -4.12 3.07
CA VAL A 40 -5.33 -5.15 3.31
C VAL A 40 -6.70 -4.54 3.05
N ALA A 41 -7.35 -4.99 1.98
CA ALA A 41 -8.70 -4.58 1.62
C ALA A 41 -9.44 -5.73 0.92
N PRO A 42 -10.78 -5.77 0.98
CA PRO A 42 -11.57 -6.65 0.14
C PRO A 42 -11.25 -6.45 -1.34
N ARG A 43 -11.32 -7.55 -2.11
CA ARG A 43 -11.14 -7.51 -3.56
C ARG A 43 -12.35 -6.84 -4.23
N ASP A 44 -12.10 -5.91 -5.14
CA ASP A 44 -13.09 -5.26 -6.00
C ASP A 44 -12.46 -4.88 -7.36
N ALA A 45 -13.20 -4.15 -8.20
CA ALA A 45 -12.75 -3.74 -9.54
C ALA A 45 -11.45 -2.91 -9.55
N TYR A 46 -11.02 -2.35 -8.41
CA TYR A 46 -9.85 -1.51 -8.25
C TYR A 46 -8.64 -2.27 -7.70
N SER A 47 -8.79 -3.53 -7.29
CA SER A 47 -7.69 -4.29 -6.67
C SER A 47 -6.48 -4.46 -7.60
N SER A 48 -6.70 -4.64 -8.90
CA SER A 48 -5.62 -4.73 -9.89
C SER A 48 -4.83 -3.42 -10.02
N LEU A 49 -5.48 -2.28 -9.81
CA LEU A 49 -4.84 -0.96 -9.86
C LEU A 49 -3.89 -0.72 -8.68
N ILE A 50 -4.15 -1.35 -7.53
CA ILE A 50 -3.26 -1.25 -6.36
C ILE A 50 -1.89 -1.88 -6.66
N ALA A 51 -1.88 -3.05 -7.30
CA ALA A 51 -0.62 -3.70 -7.72
C ALA A 51 0.16 -2.85 -8.74
N ALA A 52 -0.55 -2.05 -9.55
CA ALA A 52 0.04 -1.14 -10.52
C ALA A 52 0.54 0.20 -9.92
N MET A 53 0.34 0.47 -8.62
CA MET A 53 0.90 1.65 -7.94
C MET A 53 2.41 1.57 -7.72
N GLY A 54 3.03 0.46 -8.16
CA GLY A 54 4.46 0.27 -8.34
C GLY A 54 5.23 0.21 -7.05
#